data_AF-A0A7L4KAS1-F1
#
_entry.id   AF-A0A7L4KAS1-F1
#
_cell.length_a   1.000
_cell.length_b   1.000
_cell.length_c   1.000
_cell.angle_alpha   90.00
_cell.angle_beta   90.00
_cell.angle_gamma   90.00
#
_symmetry.space_group_name_H-M   'P 1'
#
loop_
_entity.id
_entity.type
_entity.pdbx_description
1 polymer ?
#
loop_
_entity_poly.entity_id
_entity_poly.type
_entity_poly.pdbx_seq_one_letter_code
_entity_poly.pdbx_strand_id
1 'polypeptide(L)'
;LLFQITDVLTAVALYLAIQDYNKVVFKKQKLLIELDKYAPDVAELIRTPMEMHYIPLKVALFYLLNPYTVMSCVAKSTCAINNTVIAFFILATIKGSAFLSAVFLALATYQSLYPLTLFAPALLYLLQRQFIPIKLKSKSFWLYTMQYAALYLCSLVVIICLSFFLLNSWDFIPSVYGFILSVPDLTPNIGLFWYFFAEMFEHFSLFFVCVFQINVFFYTIPLAIKLKEHPVFFMFVQIAIISIFKSYPTVGDIALYMAFLPVWSHLYRFLRNIFILSCVLIVCSVLFPVLWHLWIYAGSANSNFYYAITLTFNVGQV
;
A
#
# COMPACT_ATOMS: atom_id res chain seq x y z
N LEU A 1 -7.38 13.57 19.46
CA LEU A 1 -8.55 12.67 19.32
C LEU A 1 -8.79 12.24 17.87
N LEU A 2 -8.90 13.16 16.89
CA LEU A 2 -9.18 12.81 15.48
C LEU A 2 -8.24 11.71 14.92
N PHE A 3 -6.92 11.89 15.03
CA PHE A 3 -5.94 10.92 14.51
C PHE A 3 -5.99 9.55 15.20
N GLN A 4 -6.27 9.53 16.50
CA GLN A 4 -6.44 8.28 17.25
C GLN A 4 -7.71 7.54 16.78
N ILE A 5 -8.80 8.27 16.54
CA ILE A 5 -10.03 7.69 16.00
C ILE A 5 -9.78 7.14 14.60
N THR A 6 -9.06 7.86 13.73
CA THR A 6 -8.73 7.35 12.39
C THR A 6 -7.91 6.06 12.44
N ASP A 7 -6.94 5.96 13.35
CA ASP A 7 -6.13 4.74 13.52
C ASP A 7 -6.92 3.57 14.14
N VAL A 8 -7.92 3.85 14.97
CA VAL A 8 -8.85 2.81 15.43
C VAL A 8 -9.75 2.36 14.27
N LEU A 9 -10.23 3.29 13.45
CA LEU A 9 -11.06 2.98 12.28
C LEU A 9 -10.30 2.15 11.23
N THR A 10 -9.03 2.48 10.96
CA THR A 10 -8.17 1.64 10.09
C THR A 10 -8.05 0.23 10.65
N ALA A 11 -7.71 0.09 11.93
CA ALA A 11 -7.54 -1.21 12.56
C ALA A 11 -8.83 -2.05 12.52
N VAL A 12 -9.99 -1.44 12.77
CA VAL A 12 -11.29 -2.10 12.67
C VAL A 12 -11.61 -2.48 11.23
N ALA A 13 -11.34 -1.60 10.26
CA ALA A 13 -11.55 -1.89 8.85
C ALA A 13 -10.69 -3.07 8.38
N LEU A 14 -9.41 -3.10 8.76
CA LEU A 14 -8.49 -4.19 8.47
C LEU A 14 -8.92 -5.50 9.15
N TYR A 15 -9.34 -5.45 10.41
CA TYR A 15 -9.89 -6.62 11.12
C TYR A 15 -11.06 -7.25 10.36
N LEU A 16 -12.07 -6.44 10.02
CA LEU A 16 -13.27 -6.91 9.31
C LEU A 16 -12.92 -7.44 7.92
N ALA A 17 -12.01 -6.76 7.21
CA ALA A 17 -11.57 -7.14 5.88
C ALA A 17 -10.90 -8.52 5.92
N ILE A 18 -9.98 -8.75 6.85
CA ILE A 18 -9.27 -10.02 6.98
C ILE A 18 -10.18 -11.14 7.52
N GLN A 19 -11.13 -10.81 8.39
CA GLN A 19 -12.13 -11.78 8.86
C GLN A 19 -12.97 -12.32 7.70
N ASP A 20 -13.46 -11.45 6.81
CA ASP A 20 -14.25 -11.87 5.65
C ASP A 20 -13.38 -12.58 4.60
N TYR A 21 -12.14 -12.14 4.40
CA TYR A 21 -11.17 -12.85 3.55
C TYR A 21 -10.91 -14.28 4.04
N ASN A 22 -10.68 -14.48 5.34
CA ASN A 22 -10.44 -15.80 5.90
C ASN A 22 -11.64 -16.73 5.72
N LYS A 23 -12.89 -16.23 5.79
CA LYS A 23 -14.08 -17.03 5.48
C LYS A 23 -14.07 -17.52 4.03
N VAL A 24 -13.68 -16.66 3.08
CA VAL A 24 -13.57 -17.03 1.65
C VAL A 24 -12.46 -18.06 1.43
N VAL A 25 -11.29 -17.84 2.02
CA VAL A 25 -10.15 -18.76 1.94
C VAL A 25 -10.50 -20.11 2.55
N PHE A 26 -11.13 -20.13 3.72
CA PHE A 26 -11.56 -21.36 4.39
C PHE A 26 -12.50 -22.20 3.51
N LYS A 27 -13.51 -21.57 2.89
CA LYS A 27 -14.42 -22.26 1.96
C LYS A 27 -13.68 -22.83 0.75
N LYS A 28 -12.76 -22.05 0.17
CA LYS A 28 -11.93 -22.49 -0.97
C LYS A 28 -11.01 -23.66 -0.59
N GLN A 29 -10.38 -23.59 0.58
CA GLN A 29 -9.51 -24.66 1.08
C GLN A 29 -10.30 -25.94 1.35
N LYS A 30 -11.45 -25.86 2.03
CA LYS A 30 -12.32 -27.02 2.30
C LYS A 30 -12.71 -27.74 1.01
N LEU A 31 -13.15 -26.99 -0.01
CA LEU A 31 -13.51 -27.55 -1.32
C LEU A 31 -12.31 -28.21 -2.01
N LEU A 32 -11.13 -27.62 -1.93
CA LEU A 32 -9.93 -28.18 -2.56
C LEU A 32 -9.41 -29.44 -1.85
N ILE A 33 -9.59 -29.53 -0.53
CA ILE A 33 -9.33 -30.74 0.26
C ILE A 33 -10.32 -31.84 -0.14
N GLU A 34 -11.61 -31.54 -0.22
CA GLU A 34 -12.65 -32.52 -0.64
C GLU A 34 -12.44 -33.05 -2.08
N LEU A 35 -11.75 -32.29 -2.93
CA LEU A 35 -11.41 -32.68 -4.30
C LEU A 35 -10.03 -33.36 -4.45
N ASP A 36 -9.31 -33.63 -3.35
CA ASP A 36 -7.94 -34.19 -3.34
C ASP A 36 -6.98 -33.48 -4.29
N LYS A 37 -7.15 -32.15 -4.46
CA LYS A 37 -6.30 -31.34 -5.35
C LYS A 37 -5.02 -30.85 -4.71
N TYR A 38 -4.86 -31.03 -3.39
CA TYR A 38 -3.64 -30.64 -2.69
C TYR A 38 -2.57 -31.71 -2.83
N ALA A 39 -1.36 -31.29 -3.22
CA ALA A 39 -0.19 -32.14 -3.13
C ALA A 39 0.11 -32.45 -1.65
N PRO A 40 0.62 -33.65 -1.32
CA PRO A 40 0.89 -34.08 0.05
C PRO A 40 1.89 -33.15 0.76
N ASP A 41 2.85 -32.60 0.03
CA ASP A 41 3.87 -31.67 0.55
C ASP A 41 3.30 -30.31 1.02
N VAL A 42 2.05 -29.99 0.65
CA VAL A 42 1.39 -28.71 0.97
C VAL A 42 0.55 -28.82 2.24
N ALA A 43 0.39 -30.01 2.82
CA ALA A 43 -0.45 -30.22 4.01
C ALA A 43 -0.04 -29.33 5.21
N GLU A 44 1.27 -29.10 5.39
CA GLU A 44 1.81 -28.23 6.44
C GLU A 44 1.53 -26.73 6.20
N LEU A 45 1.20 -26.33 4.97
CA LEU A 45 0.89 -24.93 4.60
C LEU A 45 -0.60 -24.62 4.71
N ILE A 46 -1.44 -25.63 4.97
CA ILE A 46 -2.87 -25.46 5.17
C ILE A 46 -3.10 -24.77 6.51
N ARG A 47 -3.83 -23.66 6.49
CA ARG A 47 -4.10 -22.87 7.69
C ARG A 47 -5.12 -23.57 8.56
N THR A 48 -4.83 -23.68 9.84
CA THR A 48 -5.78 -24.27 10.78
C THR A 48 -6.96 -23.31 11.05
N PRO A 49 -8.16 -23.80 11.39
CA PRO A 49 -9.31 -22.94 11.68
C PRO A 49 -9.05 -22.02 12.89
N MET A 50 -8.26 -22.50 13.86
CA MET A 50 -7.85 -21.70 15.02
C MET A 50 -6.96 -20.53 14.59
N GLU A 51 -5.93 -20.76 13.78
CA GLU A 51 -5.07 -19.69 13.27
C GLU A 51 -5.85 -18.65 12.47
N MET A 52 -6.79 -19.09 11.61
CA MET A 52 -7.65 -18.19 10.85
C MET A 52 -8.52 -17.28 11.72
N HIS A 53 -8.91 -17.73 12.91
CA HIS A 53 -9.68 -16.92 13.85
C HIS A 53 -8.85 -15.81 14.49
N TYR A 54 -7.57 -16.08 14.81
CA TYR A 54 -6.69 -15.10 15.45
C TYR A 54 -6.00 -14.15 14.48
N ILE A 55 -5.83 -14.51 13.21
CA ILE A 55 -5.16 -13.68 12.19
C ILE A 55 -5.75 -12.24 12.10
N PRO A 56 -7.07 -12.02 12.02
CA PRO A 56 -7.64 -10.66 11.97
C PRO A 56 -7.26 -9.82 13.18
N LEU A 57 -7.28 -10.41 14.37
CA LEU A 57 -6.89 -9.74 15.62
C LEU A 57 -5.39 -9.42 15.62
N LYS A 58 -4.55 -10.34 15.15
CA LYS A 58 -3.11 -10.08 14.97
C LYS A 58 -2.87 -8.90 14.03
N VAL A 59 -3.57 -8.82 12.90
CA VAL A 59 -3.44 -7.69 11.95
C VAL A 59 -3.78 -6.35 12.61
N ALA A 60 -4.90 -6.28 13.33
CA ALA A 60 -5.31 -5.06 14.03
C ALA A 60 -4.32 -4.64 15.12
N LEU A 61 -3.84 -5.59 15.93
CA LEU A 61 -2.83 -5.33 16.94
C LEU A 61 -1.48 -4.92 16.33
N PHE A 62 -1.06 -5.60 15.26
CA PHE A 62 0.18 -5.25 14.55
C PHE A 62 0.12 -3.84 13.97
N TYR A 63 -1.05 -3.38 13.51
CA TYR A 63 -1.20 -1.99 13.05
C TYR A 63 -1.15 -0.98 14.21
N LEU A 64 -1.95 -1.19 15.27
CA LEU A 64 -2.08 -0.24 16.38
C LEU A 64 -0.81 -0.15 17.24
N LEU A 65 -0.12 -1.27 17.43
CA LEU A 65 1.12 -1.34 18.21
C LEU A 65 2.38 -1.09 17.38
N ASN A 66 2.24 -0.83 16.07
CA ASN A 66 3.38 -0.49 15.23
C ASN A 66 3.97 0.85 15.69
N PRO A 67 5.28 0.93 16.03
CA PRO A 67 5.90 2.19 16.40
C PRO A 67 5.73 3.27 15.33
N TYR A 68 5.68 2.88 14.05
CA TYR A 68 5.48 3.80 12.93
C TYR A 68 4.07 4.42 12.87
N THR A 69 3.03 3.65 13.22
CA THR A 69 1.66 4.16 13.36
C THR A 69 1.59 5.13 14.53
N VAL A 70 2.12 4.72 15.70
CA VAL A 70 2.10 5.55 16.92
C VAL A 70 2.83 6.87 16.69
N MET A 71 4.02 6.85 16.08
CA MET A 71 4.77 8.07 15.75
C MET A 71 3.99 8.97 14.79
N SER A 72 3.36 8.39 13.76
CA SER A 72 2.57 9.16 12.79
C SER A 72 1.32 9.77 13.42
N CYS A 73 0.68 9.06 14.36
CA CYS A 73 -0.44 9.56 15.16
C CYS A 73 -0.03 10.71 16.08
N VAL A 74 1.08 10.56 16.80
CA VAL A 74 1.61 11.60 17.70
C VAL A 74 2.02 12.84 16.91
N ALA A 75 2.62 12.65 15.73
CA ALA A 75 2.97 13.71 14.80
C ALA A 75 1.77 14.37 14.11
N LYS A 76 0.54 13.89 14.35
CA LYS A 76 -0.70 14.40 13.73
C LYS A 76 -0.62 14.41 12.19
N SER A 77 -0.01 13.38 11.61
CA SER A 77 0.18 13.28 10.17
C SER A 77 -1.12 12.96 9.45
N THR A 78 -1.35 13.59 8.30
CA THR A 78 -2.46 13.27 7.38
C THR A 78 -2.35 11.86 6.79
N CYS A 79 -1.19 11.20 6.92
CA CYS A 79 -1.01 9.80 6.54
C CYS A 79 -2.05 8.86 7.19
N ALA A 80 -2.45 9.11 8.44
CA ALA A 80 -3.49 8.31 9.11
C ALA A 80 -4.81 8.31 8.33
N ILE A 81 -5.19 9.45 7.75
CA ILE A 81 -6.40 9.59 6.93
C ILE A 81 -6.24 8.79 5.63
N ASN A 82 -5.10 8.95 4.93
CA ASN A 82 -4.83 8.20 3.69
C ASN A 82 -4.88 6.68 3.94
N ASN A 83 -4.27 6.22 5.03
CA ASN A 83 -4.30 4.84 5.47
C ASN A 83 -5.72 4.35 5.76
N THR A 84 -6.56 5.20 6.35
CA THR A 84 -7.99 4.89 6.63
C THR A 84 -8.76 4.65 5.34
N VAL A 85 -8.54 5.50 4.35
CA VAL A 85 -9.22 5.38 3.05
C VAL A 85 -8.78 4.11 2.33
N ILE A 86 -7.48 3.80 2.33
CA ILE A 86 -6.96 2.54 1.76
C ILE A 86 -7.52 1.32 2.51
N ALA A 87 -7.62 1.37 3.84
CA ALA A 87 -8.21 0.29 4.63
C ALA A 87 -9.71 0.07 4.32
N PHE A 88 -10.48 1.15 4.17
CA PHE A 88 -11.88 1.06 3.75
C PHE A 88 -12.05 0.56 2.31
N PHE A 89 -11.15 0.96 1.40
CA PHE A 89 -11.07 0.40 0.06
C PHE A 89 -10.90 -1.13 0.12
N ILE A 90 -9.90 -1.62 0.86
CA ILE A 90 -9.64 -3.06 1.00
C ILE A 90 -10.85 -3.77 1.60
N LEU A 91 -11.47 -3.21 2.64
CA LEU A 91 -12.70 -3.76 3.24
C LEU A 91 -13.84 -3.85 2.21
N ALA A 92 -14.08 -2.79 1.44
CA ALA A 92 -15.14 -2.74 0.43
C ALA A 92 -14.89 -3.73 -0.72
N THR A 93 -13.64 -3.82 -1.19
CA THR A 93 -13.21 -4.81 -2.18
C THR A 93 -13.44 -6.22 -1.66
N ILE A 94 -12.98 -6.54 -0.44
CA ILE A 94 -13.11 -7.87 0.14
C ILE A 94 -14.57 -8.23 0.39
N LYS A 95 -15.42 -7.28 0.80
CA LYS A 95 -16.88 -7.43 0.91
C LYS A 95 -17.60 -7.54 -0.44
N GLY A 96 -16.91 -7.28 -1.55
CA GLY A 96 -17.43 -7.46 -2.91
C GLY A 96 -18.32 -6.34 -3.41
N SER A 97 -18.34 -5.19 -2.72
CA SER A 97 -19.10 -4.02 -3.18
C SER A 97 -18.27 -3.24 -4.20
N ALA A 98 -18.53 -3.45 -5.49
CA ALA A 98 -17.82 -2.77 -6.57
C ALA A 98 -17.97 -1.25 -6.50
N PHE A 99 -19.15 -0.75 -6.14
CA PHE A 99 -19.41 0.68 -5.98
C PHE A 99 -18.59 1.30 -4.85
N LEU A 100 -18.67 0.76 -3.64
CA LEU A 100 -17.91 1.29 -2.50
C LEU A 100 -16.40 1.16 -2.71
N SER A 101 -15.95 0.04 -3.29
CA SER A 101 -14.55 -0.15 -3.68
C SER A 101 -14.09 0.94 -4.65
N ALA A 102 -14.87 1.25 -5.69
CA ALA A 102 -14.54 2.29 -6.64
C ALA A 102 -14.49 3.69 -6.00
N VAL A 103 -15.45 4.02 -5.11
CA VAL A 103 -15.50 5.31 -4.41
C VAL A 103 -14.30 5.49 -3.49
N PHE A 104 -13.97 4.50 -2.64
CA PHE A 104 -12.81 4.62 -1.75
C PHE A 104 -11.49 4.61 -2.53
N LEU A 105 -11.40 3.87 -3.64
CA LEU A 105 -10.24 3.94 -4.52
C LEU A 105 -10.09 5.34 -5.13
N ALA A 106 -11.17 5.92 -5.65
CA ALA A 106 -11.18 7.28 -6.19
C ALA A 106 -10.79 8.33 -5.14
N LEU A 107 -11.23 8.15 -3.90
CA LEU A 107 -10.83 9.03 -2.81
C LEU A 107 -9.35 8.86 -2.44
N ALA A 108 -8.83 7.63 -2.45
CA ALA A 108 -7.41 7.36 -2.22
C ALA A 108 -6.53 7.94 -3.35
N THR A 109 -6.97 7.82 -4.61
CA THR A 109 -6.26 8.38 -5.78
C THR A 109 -6.32 9.90 -5.84
N TYR A 110 -7.41 10.49 -5.34
CA TYR A 110 -7.52 11.93 -5.19
C TYR A 110 -6.57 12.49 -4.11
N GLN A 111 -6.42 11.78 -2.98
CA GLN A 111 -5.51 12.18 -1.90
C GLN A 111 -4.03 11.99 -2.25
N SER A 112 -3.71 10.91 -2.98
CA SER A 112 -2.37 10.61 -3.43
C SER A 112 -2.47 9.88 -4.76
N LEU A 113 -1.61 10.18 -5.74
CA LEU A 113 -1.78 9.64 -7.09
C LEU A 113 -1.54 8.11 -7.17
N TYR A 114 -0.62 7.58 -6.35
CA TYR A 114 -0.09 6.21 -6.46
C TYR A 114 -1.06 5.03 -6.18
N PRO A 115 -2.05 5.13 -5.26
CA PRO A 115 -3.09 4.12 -5.07
C PRO A 115 -3.88 3.75 -6.33
N LEU A 116 -3.77 4.51 -7.43
CA LEU A 116 -4.32 4.13 -8.74
C LEU A 116 -3.90 2.71 -9.16
N THR A 117 -2.68 2.31 -8.80
CA THR A 117 -2.17 0.97 -9.09
C THR A 117 -2.94 -0.15 -8.39
N LEU A 118 -3.67 0.15 -7.30
CA LEU A 118 -4.56 -0.80 -6.62
C LEU A 118 -5.84 -1.12 -7.41
N PHE A 119 -6.12 -0.39 -8.49
CA PHE A 119 -7.23 -0.71 -9.40
C PHE A 119 -7.12 -2.14 -9.96
N ALA A 120 -5.92 -2.52 -10.42
CA ALA A 120 -5.69 -3.83 -11.02
C ALA A 120 -5.97 -5.01 -10.05
N PRO A 121 -5.38 -5.08 -8.84
CA PRO A 121 -5.69 -6.16 -7.92
C PRO A 121 -7.15 -6.17 -7.44
N ALA A 122 -7.78 -5.00 -7.23
CA ALA A 122 -9.19 -4.96 -6.84
C ALA A 122 -10.12 -5.46 -7.94
N LEU A 123 -9.88 -5.09 -9.20
CA LEU A 123 -10.61 -5.61 -10.35
C LEU A 123 -10.51 -7.13 -10.41
N LEU A 124 -9.29 -7.68 -10.26
CA LEU A 124 -9.07 -9.13 -10.29
C LEU A 124 -9.81 -9.84 -9.15
N TYR A 125 -9.80 -9.30 -7.92
CA TYR A 125 -10.57 -9.86 -6.81
C TYR A 125 -12.08 -9.86 -7.07
N LEU A 126 -12.61 -8.74 -7.56
CA LEU A 126 -14.04 -8.61 -7.84
C LEU A 126 -14.49 -9.55 -8.97
N LEU A 127 -13.69 -9.70 -10.02
CA LEU A 127 -13.93 -10.66 -11.10
C LEU A 127 -13.95 -12.11 -10.59
N GLN A 128 -12.99 -12.49 -9.73
CA GLN A 128 -12.95 -13.81 -9.12
C GLN A 128 -14.19 -14.08 -8.25
N ARG A 129 -14.65 -13.07 -7.49
CA ARG A 129 -15.83 -13.18 -6.64
C ARG A 129 -17.12 -13.38 -7.43
N GLN A 130 -17.20 -12.82 -8.64
CA GLN A 130 -18.31 -13.01 -9.57
C GLN A 130 -18.16 -14.25 -10.46
N PHE A 131 -17.13 -15.08 -10.24
CA PHE A 131 -16.82 -16.28 -11.04
C PHE A 131 -16.62 -15.99 -12.54
N ILE A 132 -16.20 -14.76 -12.90
CA ILE A 132 -15.92 -14.39 -14.29
C ILE A 132 -14.51 -14.85 -14.64
N PRO A 133 -14.32 -15.66 -15.71
CA PRO A 133 -12.99 -16.13 -16.08
C PRO A 133 -12.12 -14.98 -16.60
N ILE A 134 -10.88 -14.90 -16.10
CA ILE A 134 -9.86 -13.92 -16.53
C ILE A 134 -9.30 -14.37 -17.89
N LYS A 135 -10.10 -14.19 -18.94
CA LYS A 135 -9.73 -14.44 -20.33
C LYS A 135 -9.91 -13.15 -21.11
N LEU A 136 -8.83 -12.66 -21.74
CA LEU A 136 -8.83 -11.42 -22.54
C LEU A 136 -9.85 -11.45 -23.70
N LYS A 137 -10.23 -12.63 -24.19
CA LYS A 137 -11.23 -12.80 -25.26
C LYS A 137 -12.69 -12.79 -24.76
N SER A 138 -12.93 -12.83 -23.45
CA SER A 138 -14.28 -12.89 -22.89
C SER A 138 -14.95 -11.52 -22.91
N LYS A 139 -16.15 -11.42 -23.52
CA LYS A 139 -16.94 -10.19 -23.49
C LYS A 139 -17.35 -9.79 -22.06
N SER A 140 -17.68 -10.77 -21.21
CA SER A 140 -18.08 -10.53 -19.82
C SER A 140 -16.96 -9.91 -18.98
N PHE A 141 -15.70 -10.29 -19.24
CA PHE A 141 -14.54 -9.69 -18.58
C PHE A 141 -14.42 -8.19 -18.91
N TRP A 142 -14.51 -7.85 -20.20
CA TRP A 142 -14.44 -6.45 -20.64
C TRP A 142 -15.62 -5.62 -20.16
N LEU A 143 -16.84 -6.16 -20.21
CA LEU A 143 -18.03 -5.46 -19.71
C LEU A 143 -17.90 -5.12 -18.21
N TYR A 144 -17.48 -6.08 -17.38
CA TYR A 144 -17.30 -5.84 -15.95
C TYR A 144 -16.14 -4.88 -15.67
N THR A 145 -15.04 -5.01 -16.42
CA THR A 145 -13.90 -4.09 -16.32
C THR A 145 -14.31 -2.67 -16.66
N MET A 146 -15.06 -2.48 -17.75
CA MET A 146 -15.59 -1.16 -18.15
C MET A 146 -16.59 -0.63 -17.13
N GLN A 147 -17.43 -1.48 -16.55
CA GLN A 147 -18.35 -1.07 -15.49
C GLN A 147 -17.58 -0.57 -14.26
N TYR A 148 -16.60 -1.33 -13.77
CA TYR A 148 -15.80 -0.94 -12.62
C TYR A 148 -14.94 0.31 -12.90
N ALA A 149 -14.34 0.40 -14.09
CA ALA A 149 -13.61 1.58 -14.54
C ALA A 149 -14.53 2.82 -14.61
N ALA A 150 -15.75 2.67 -15.14
CA ALA A 150 -16.73 3.75 -15.19
C ALA A 150 -17.15 4.22 -13.79
N LEU A 151 -17.38 3.30 -12.85
CA LEU A 151 -17.68 3.65 -11.46
C LEU A 151 -16.53 4.42 -10.80
N TYR A 152 -15.29 3.97 -11.03
CA TYR A 152 -14.09 4.63 -10.51
C TYR A 152 -13.89 6.01 -11.12
N LEU A 153 -13.95 6.14 -12.45
CA LEU A 153 -13.78 7.42 -13.13
C LEU A 153 -14.91 8.40 -12.77
N CYS A 154 -16.16 7.93 -12.71
CA CYS A 154 -17.30 8.75 -12.32
C CYS A 154 -17.14 9.29 -10.90
N SER A 155 -16.78 8.43 -9.94
CA SER A 155 -16.54 8.87 -8.55
C SER A 155 -15.36 9.84 -8.44
N LEU A 156 -14.27 9.62 -9.19
CA LEU A 156 -13.14 10.54 -9.23
C LEU A 156 -13.54 11.91 -9.81
N VAL A 157 -14.28 11.92 -10.93
CA VAL A 157 -14.79 13.16 -11.53
C VAL A 157 -15.70 13.91 -10.55
N VAL A 158 -16.59 13.20 -9.84
CA VAL A 158 -17.46 13.81 -8.81
C VAL A 158 -16.61 14.49 -7.73
N ILE A 159 -15.57 13.83 -7.22
CA ILE A 159 -14.69 14.40 -6.18
C ILE A 159 -13.93 15.63 -6.71
N ILE A 160 -13.40 15.57 -7.94
CA ILE A 160 -12.73 16.71 -8.58
C ILE A 160 -13.70 17.87 -8.79
N CYS A 161 -14.92 17.62 -9.26
CA CYS A 161 -15.95 18.63 -9.43
C CYS A 161 -16.32 19.28 -8.09
N LEU A 162 -16.49 18.48 -7.02
CA LEU A 162 -16.74 19.00 -5.68
C LEU A 162 -15.60 19.90 -5.20
N SER A 163 -14.34 19.50 -5.46
CA SER A 163 -13.16 20.31 -5.16
C SER A 163 -13.17 21.64 -5.92
N PHE A 164 -13.52 21.62 -7.21
CA PHE A 164 -13.65 22.82 -8.03
C PHE A 164 -14.75 23.76 -7.52
N PHE A 165 -15.93 23.24 -7.16
CA PHE A 165 -17.01 24.05 -6.59
C PHE A 165 -16.65 24.66 -5.22
N LEU A 166 -15.81 23.98 -4.44
CA LEU A 166 -15.40 24.47 -3.11
C LEU A 166 -14.27 25.51 -3.18
N LEU A 167 -13.31 25.32 -4.09
CA LEU A 167 -12.13 26.19 -4.24
C LEU A 167 -12.31 27.28 -5.32
N ASN A 168 -13.35 27.18 -6.16
CA ASN A 168 -13.63 28.03 -7.32
C ASN A 168 -12.42 28.24 -8.26
N SER A 169 -11.49 27.28 -8.29
CA SER A 169 -10.25 27.36 -9.07
C SER A 169 -9.77 25.96 -9.45
N TRP A 170 -9.00 25.88 -10.54
CA TRP A 170 -8.33 24.64 -10.98
C TRP A 170 -6.90 24.53 -10.42
N ASP A 171 -6.45 25.52 -9.65
CA ASP A 171 -5.06 25.64 -9.19
C ASP A 171 -4.64 24.51 -8.25
N PHE A 172 -5.59 23.81 -7.63
CA PHE A 172 -5.30 22.63 -6.82
C PHE A 172 -4.72 21.47 -7.65
N ILE A 173 -5.04 21.36 -8.95
CA ILE A 173 -4.52 20.27 -9.80
C ILE A 173 -3.00 20.36 -9.96
N PRO A 174 -2.42 21.47 -10.48
CA PRO A 174 -0.97 21.60 -10.55
C PRO A 174 -0.33 21.63 -9.17
N SER A 175 -1.00 22.22 -8.16
CA SER A 175 -0.45 22.30 -6.80
C SER A 175 -0.37 20.95 -6.08
N VAL A 176 -1.25 19.99 -6.39
CA VAL A 176 -1.26 18.66 -5.77
C VAL A 176 -0.60 17.64 -6.67
N TYR A 177 -1.16 17.39 -7.85
CA TYR A 177 -0.68 16.33 -8.75
C TYR A 177 0.57 16.77 -9.50
N GLY A 178 0.64 18.03 -9.92
CA GLY A 178 1.86 18.59 -10.49
C GLY A 178 3.02 18.50 -9.51
N PHE A 179 2.81 18.91 -8.25
CA PHE A 179 3.81 18.83 -7.19
C PHE A 179 4.29 17.40 -6.88
N ILE A 180 3.38 16.42 -6.84
CA ILE A 180 3.73 15.02 -6.66
C ILE A 180 4.59 14.52 -7.83
N LEU A 181 4.25 14.89 -9.06
CA LEU A 181 4.93 14.40 -10.26
C LEU A 181 6.27 15.09 -10.49
N SER A 182 6.37 16.41 -10.33
CA SER A 182 7.58 17.19 -10.60
C SER A 182 8.58 17.20 -9.44
N VAL A 183 8.16 16.80 -8.24
CA VAL A 183 8.99 16.73 -7.01
C VAL A 183 9.86 17.98 -6.80
N PRO A 184 9.26 19.17 -6.70
CA PRO A 184 10.02 20.41 -6.61
C PRO A 184 10.60 20.65 -5.20
N ASP A 185 10.04 20.02 -4.17
CA ASP A 185 10.53 20.13 -2.81
C ASP A 185 11.50 18.98 -2.51
N LEU A 186 12.73 19.35 -2.17
CA LEU A 186 13.81 18.42 -1.85
C LEU A 186 14.16 18.45 -0.37
N THR A 187 13.22 18.90 0.48
CA THR A 187 13.37 18.80 1.92
C THR A 187 13.67 17.35 2.34
N PRO A 188 14.61 17.16 3.28
CA PRO A 188 14.98 15.83 3.73
C PRO A 188 13.80 15.01 4.23
N ASN A 189 13.65 13.80 3.68
CA ASN A 189 12.60 12.87 4.08
C ASN A 189 13.13 11.42 4.06
N ILE A 190 12.25 10.43 4.31
CA ILE A 190 12.61 9.00 4.32
C ILE A 190 12.52 8.35 2.92
N GLY A 191 12.30 9.15 1.88
CA GLY A 191 12.15 8.71 0.51
C GLY A 191 13.44 8.72 -0.29
N LEU A 192 13.36 8.15 -1.48
CA LEU A 192 14.50 8.01 -2.39
C LEU A 192 14.83 9.30 -3.14
N PHE A 193 13.85 10.19 -3.29
CA PHE A 193 13.92 11.32 -4.23
C PHE A 193 14.80 12.47 -3.71
N TRP A 194 14.54 12.99 -2.50
CA TRP A 194 15.07 14.28 -2.05
C TRP A 194 16.58 14.46 -2.27
N TYR A 195 17.40 13.49 -1.86
CA TYR A 195 18.86 13.62 -1.94
C TYR A 195 19.39 13.38 -3.36
N PHE A 196 18.82 12.39 -4.07
CA PHE A 196 19.21 12.08 -5.44
C PHE A 196 18.98 13.28 -6.37
N PHE A 197 17.84 13.95 -6.23
CA PHE A 197 17.52 15.14 -7.02
C PHE A 197 18.27 16.39 -6.53
N ALA A 198 18.70 16.44 -5.26
CA ALA A 198 19.52 17.54 -4.75
C ALA A 198 20.95 17.54 -5.32
N GLU A 199 21.52 16.36 -5.59
CA GLU A 199 22.86 16.23 -6.18
C GLU A 199 22.88 16.31 -7.71
N MET A 200 21.71 16.15 -8.34
CA MET A 200 21.62 16.04 -9.79
C MET A 200 21.51 17.41 -10.47
N PHE A 201 22.16 17.53 -11.64
CA PHE A 201 22.02 18.71 -12.49
C PHE A 201 20.58 18.85 -13.02
N GLU A 202 20.06 20.07 -12.97
CA GLU A 202 18.69 20.40 -13.41
C GLU A 202 18.39 19.95 -14.84
N HIS A 203 19.37 20.03 -15.74
CA HIS A 203 19.25 19.62 -17.15
C HIS A 203 18.82 18.15 -17.32
N PHE A 204 19.21 17.26 -16.41
CA PHE A 204 18.85 15.84 -16.47
C PHE A 204 17.67 15.48 -15.57
N SER A 205 17.21 16.41 -14.74
CA SER A 205 16.21 16.15 -13.69
C SER A 205 14.93 15.53 -14.24
N LEU A 206 14.36 16.10 -15.30
CA LEU A 206 13.11 15.63 -15.90
C LEU A 206 13.18 14.16 -16.32
N PHE A 207 14.30 13.73 -16.90
CA PHE A 207 14.48 12.34 -17.31
C PHE A 207 14.40 11.40 -16.11
N PHE A 208 15.13 11.70 -15.04
CA PHE A 208 15.14 10.87 -13.84
C PHE A 208 13.84 10.94 -13.05
N VAL A 209 13.15 12.09 -13.02
CA VAL A 209 11.79 12.19 -12.46
C VAL A 209 10.88 11.19 -13.17
N CYS A 210 10.87 11.18 -14.50
CA CYS A 210 10.07 10.23 -15.27
C CYS A 210 10.42 8.78 -14.95
N VAL A 211 11.72 8.44 -14.89
CA VAL A 211 12.17 7.08 -14.55
C VAL A 211 11.68 6.67 -13.16
N PHE A 212 11.86 7.51 -12.14
CA PHE A 212 11.46 7.19 -10.78
C PHE A 212 9.93 7.03 -10.65
N GLN A 213 9.15 7.93 -11.26
CA GLN A 213 7.68 7.86 -11.20
C GLN A 213 7.13 6.63 -11.93
N ILE A 214 7.69 6.25 -13.08
CA ILE A 214 7.23 5.09 -13.86
C ILE A 214 7.39 3.78 -13.07
N ASN A 215 8.40 3.65 -12.20
CA ASN A 215 8.64 2.42 -11.43
C ASN A 215 7.42 1.98 -10.62
N VAL A 216 6.67 2.91 -10.01
CA VAL A 216 5.46 2.58 -9.24
C VAL A 216 4.40 1.89 -10.12
N PHE A 217 4.25 2.34 -11.36
CA PHE A 217 3.24 1.83 -12.28
C PHE A 217 3.71 0.57 -13.01
N PHE A 218 4.98 0.52 -13.39
CA PHE A 218 5.56 -0.54 -14.21
C PHE A 218 5.40 -1.92 -13.58
N TYR A 219 5.63 -2.05 -12.27
CA TYR A 219 5.49 -3.32 -11.57
C TYR A 219 4.06 -3.88 -11.54
N THR A 220 3.04 -3.02 -11.73
CA THR A 220 1.63 -3.42 -11.69
C THR A 220 1.30 -4.47 -12.76
N ILE A 221 1.87 -4.33 -13.97
CA ILE A 221 1.57 -5.21 -15.13
C ILE A 221 2.09 -6.65 -14.91
N PRO A 222 3.40 -6.89 -14.67
CA PRO A 222 3.90 -8.24 -14.45
C PRO A 222 3.30 -8.88 -13.20
N LEU A 223 3.05 -8.10 -12.14
CA LEU A 223 2.39 -8.61 -10.93
C LEU A 223 0.93 -9.01 -11.21
N ALA A 224 0.18 -8.25 -12.00
CA ALA A 224 -1.18 -8.60 -12.38
C ALA A 224 -1.23 -9.92 -13.17
N ILE A 225 -0.23 -10.20 -14.01
CA ILE A 225 -0.14 -11.46 -14.76
C ILE A 225 0.21 -12.62 -13.84
N LYS A 226 1.24 -12.46 -12.98
CA LYS A 226 1.77 -13.52 -12.13
C LYS A 226 0.86 -13.85 -10.94
N LEU A 227 0.27 -12.84 -10.30
CA LEU A 227 -0.54 -12.96 -9.09
C LEU A 227 -2.04 -12.91 -9.36
N LYS A 228 -2.47 -13.18 -10.60
CA LYS A 228 -3.89 -13.16 -11.00
C LYS A 228 -4.80 -14.06 -10.15
N GLU A 229 -4.26 -15.11 -9.53
CA GLU A 229 -4.99 -16.06 -8.69
C GLU A 229 -5.05 -15.65 -7.22
N HIS A 230 -4.14 -14.76 -6.80
CA HIS A 230 -4.00 -14.28 -5.42
C HIS A 230 -4.06 -12.74 -5.35
N PRO A 231 -5.18 -12.11 -5.73
CA PRO A 231 -5.30 -10.65 -5.83
C PRO A 231 -5.14 -9.91 -4.50
N VAL A 232 -5.47 -10.53 -3.35
CA VAL A 232 -5.23 -9.93 -2.03
C VAL A 232 -3.73 -9.86 -1.70
N PHE A 233 -2.94 -10.87 -2.10
CA PHE A 233 -1.49 -10.81 -2.00
C PHE A 233 -0.92 -9.76 -2.95
N PHE A 234 -1.50 -9.62 -4.15
CA PHE A 234 -1.13 -8.55 -5.06
C PHE A 234 -1.42 -7.15 -4.48
N MET A 235 -2.57 -6.93 -3.83
CA MET A 235 -2.82 -5.66 -3.11
C MET A 235 -1.73 -5.38 -2.07
N PHE A 236 -1.36 -6.38 -1.27
CA PHE A 236 -0.30 -6.26 -0.27
C PHE A 236 1.04 -5.85 -0.89
N VAL A 237 1.49 -6.54 -1.94
CA VAL A 237 2.75 -6.22 -2.64
C VAL A 237 2.70 -4.82 -3.26
N GLN A 238 1.56 -4.43 -3.84
CA GLN A 238 1.42 -3.11 -4.46
C GLN A 238 1.48 -1.98 -3.43
N ILE A 239 0.91 -2.15 -2.24
CA ILE A 239 1.03 -1.18 -1.14
C ILE A 239 2.49 -1.04 -0.71
N ALA A 240 3.25 -2.13 -0.62
CA ALA A 240 4.68 -2.09 -0.30
C ALA A 240 5.50 -1.37 -1.39
N ILE A 241 5.17 -1.60 -2.68
CA ILE A 241 5.80 -0.87 -3.80
C ILE A 241 5.48 0.62 -3.71
N ILE A 242 4.22 0.98 -3.41
CA ILE A 242 3.83 2.37 -3.21
C ILE A 242 4.63 2.99 -2.05
N SER A 243 4.80 2.31 -0.91
CA SER A 243 5.53 2.89 0.23
C SER A 243 7.01 3.15 -0.07
N ILE A 244 7.65 2.34 -0.92
CA ILE A 244 9.06 2.49 -1.31
C ILE A 244 9.25 3.60 -2.35
N PHE A 245 8.41 3.61 -3.39
CA PHE A 245 8.62 4.46 -4.58
C PHE A 245 7.76 5.74 -4.63
N LYS A 246 6.92 5.99 -3.62
CA LYS A 246 6.20 7.26 -3.47
C LYS A 246 7.18 8.43 -3.34
N SER A 247 6.92 9.54 -4.02
CA SER A 247 7.84 10.70 -4.02
C SER A 247 8.06 11.34 -2.65
N TYR A 248 7.00 11.40 -1.84
CA TYR A 248 7.04 11.92 -0.47
C TYR A 248 6.50 10.85 0.49
N PRO A 249 7.30 9.81 0.81
CA PRO A 249 6.86 8.76 1.71
C PRO A 249 6.99 9.23 3.15
N THR A 250 6.08 8.72 3.97
CA THR A 250 6.05 8.95 5.41
C THR A 250 6.17 7.61 6.13
N VAL A 251 6.66 7.65 7.37
CA VAL A 251 6.85 6.45 8.19
C VAL A 251 5.52 5.69 8.39
N GLY A 252 4.38 6.39 8.37
CA GLY A 252 3.05 5.78 8.44
C GLY A 252 2.63 4.99 7.20
N ASP A 253 3.19 5.26 6.01
CA ASP A 253 2.90 4.48 4.79
C ASP A 253 3.41 3.04 4.93
N ILE A 254 4.53 2.87 5.64
CA ILE A 254 5.16 1.58 5.92
C ILE A 254 4.34 0.75 6.90
N ALA A 255 3.73 1.43 7.88
CA ALA A 255 2.93 0.78 8.91
C ALA A 255 1.74 0.01 8.33
N LEU A 256 1.14 0.53 7.25
CA LEU A 256 -0.04 -0.08 6.64
C LEU A 256 0.27 -1.42 6.00
N TYR A 257 1.35 -1.56 5.21
CA TYR A 257 1.68 -2.87 4.63
C TYR A 257 2.21 -3.83 5.71
N MET A 258 3.00 -3.34 6.68
CA MET A 258 3.51 -4.19 7.77
C MET A 258 2.37 -4.83 8.58
N ALA A 259 1.23 -4.16 8.71
CA ALA A 259 0.06 -4.71 9.37
C ALA A 259 -0.50 -5.98 8.69
N PHE A 260 -0.28 -6.16 7.39
CA PHE A 260 -0.73 -7.36 6.67
C PHE A 260 0.21 -8.56 6.80
N LEU A 261 1.42 -8.39 7.36
CA LEU A 261 2.38 -9.49 7.51
C LEU A 261 1.77 -10.74 8.19
N PRO A 262 0.97 -10.65 9.27
CA PRO A 262 0.41 -11.82 9.94
C PRO A 262 -0.53 -12.67 9.05
N VAL A 263 -1.14 -12.07 8.01
CA VAL A 263 -2.01 -12.77 7.04
C VAL A 263 -1.24 -13.85 6.28
N TRP A 264 0.06 -13.63 6.10
CA TRP A 264 0.97 -14.50 5.35
C TRP A 264 1.89 -15.33 6.26
N SER A 265 1.51 -15.52 7.53
CA SER A 265 2.27 -16.31 8.53
C SER A 265 2.68 -17.70 8.03
N HIS A 266 1.83 -18.40 7.28
CA HIS A 266 2.18 -19.69 6.67
C HIS A 266 3.36 -19.65 5.68
N LEU A 267 3.70 -18.47 5.14
CA LEU A 267 4.83 -18.27 4.24
C LEU A 267 6.13 -17.90 4.97
N TYR A 268 6.09 -17.68 6.29
CA TYR A 268 7.26 -17.23 7.05
C TYR A 268 8.42 -18.24 7.01
N ARG A 269 8.12 -19.54 6.86
CA ARG A 269 9.14 -20.59 6.67
C ARG A 269 10.01 -20.36 5.43
N PHE A 270 9.49 -19.67 4.41
CA PHE A 270 10.23 -19.36 3.18
C PHE A 270 10.98 -18.03 3.25
N LEU A 271 10.78 -17.22 4.30
CA LEU A 271 11.46 -15.94 4.49
C LEU A 271 12.87 -16.16 5.06
N ARG A 272 13.84 -16.42 4.18
CA ARG A 272 15.24 -16.74 4.56
C ARG A 272 15.93 -15.64 5.39
N ASN A 273 15.67 -14.37 5.08
CA ASN A 273 16.43 -13.23 5.62
C ASN A 273 15.63 -12.40 6.65
N ILE A 274 14.52 -12.92 7.19
CA ILE A 274 13.62 -12.15 8.07
C ILE A 274 14.33 -11.57 9.30
N PHE A 275 15.25 -12.32 9.91
CA PHE A 275 16.00 -11.85 11.07
C PHE A 275 16.89 -10.64 10.71
N ILE A 276 17.66 -10.76 9.62
CA ILE A 276 18.57 -9.71 9.15
C ILE A 276 17.78 -8.45 8.79
N LEU A 277 16.70 -8.59 8.01
CA LEU A 277 15.85 -7.46 7.61
C LEU A 277 15.21 -6.78 8.83
N SER A 278 14.74 -7.55 9.81
CA SER A 278 14.18 -6.99 11.05
C SER A 278 15.21 -6.19 11.83
N CYS A 279 16.44 -6.70 11.96
CA CYS A 279 17.53 -5.98 12.60
C CYS A 279 17.88 -4.69 11.85
N VAL A 280 17.97 -4.74 10.52
CA VAL A 280 18.24 -3.57 9.69
C VAL A 280 17.18 -2.49 9.89
N LEU A 281 15.90 -2.84 9.85
CA LEU A 281 14.80 -1.88 10.07
C LEU A 281 14.87 -1.23 11.46
N ILE A 282 15.13 -2.01 12.51
CA ILE A 282 15.27 -1.50 13.89
C ILE A 282 16.46 -0.55 13.99
N VAL A 283 17.63 -0.96 13.49
CA VAL A 283 18.86 -0.15 13.52
C VAL A 283 18.65 1.16 12.74
N CYS A 284 18.12 1.11 11.53
CA CYS A 284 17.82 2.32 10.75
C CYS A 284 16.83 3.24 11.49
N SER A 285 15.81 2.68 12.14
CA SER A 285 14.81 3.46 12.89
C SER A 285 15.42 4.23 14.06
N VAL A 286 16.38 3.63 14.76
CA VAL A 286 17.12 4.28 15.86
C VAL A 286 18.12 5.29 15.32
N LEU A 287 18.77 5.01 14.19
CA LEU A 287 19.77 5.89 13.60
C LEU A 287 19.18 7.14 12.95
N PHE A 288 17.93 7.11 12.45
CA PHE A 288 17.29 8.29 11.86
C PHE A 288 17.36 9.55 12.74
N PRO A 289 16.84 9.58 13.98
CA PRO A 289 16.91 10.77 14.82
C PRO A 289 18.34 11.13 15.25
N VAL A 290 19.21 10.13 15.41
CA VAL A 290 20.62 10.35 15.79
C VAL A 290 21.37 11.07 14.67
N LEU A 291 21.31 10.55 13.44
CA LEU A 291 21.97 11.15 12.29
C LEU A 291 21.35 12.49 11.90
N TRP A 292 20.03 12.64 12.06
CA TRP A 292 19.38 13.95 11.94
C TRP A 292 19.97 14.96 12.92
N HIS A 293 20.13 14.58 14.18
CA HIS A 293 20.67 15.48 15.20
C HIS A 293 22.13 15.84 14.94
N LEU A 294 22.96 14.85 14.58
CA LEU A 294 24.36 15.06 14.27
C LEU A 294 24.57 15.96 13.05
N TRP A 295 23.66 15.87 12.07
CA TRP A 295 23.71 16.71 10.88
C TRP A 295 23.21 18.13 11.14
N ILE A 296 22.00 18.29 11.67
CA ILE A 296 21.34 19.59 11.79
C ILE A 296 21.85 20.41 12.98
N TYR A 297 22.07 19.78 14.13
CA TYR A 297 22.37 20.50 15.37
C TYR A 297 23.85 20.42 15.76
N ALA A 298 24.47 19.24 15.68
CA ALA A 298 25.86 19.07 16.09
C ALA A 298 26.88 19.48 15.02
N GLY A 299 26.48 19.47 13.73
CA GLY A 299 27.36 19.76 12.60
C GLY A 299 28.50 18.77 12.38
N SER A 300 28.48 17.62 13.07
CA SER A 300 29.52 16.59 13.01
C SER A 300 29.27 15.52 11.94
N ALA A 301 28.08 15.54 11.33
CA ALA A 301 27.72 14.69 10.19
C ALA A 301 27.15 15.57 9.06
N ASN A 302 27.16 15.06 7.82
CA ASN A 302 26.54 15.68 6.67
C ASN A 302 25.28 14.93 6.22
N SER A 303 24.58 15.50 5.24
CA SER A 303 23.39 14.95 4.59
C SER A 303 23.57 13.53 4.05
N ASN A 304 24.77 13.20 3.56
CA ASN A 304 25.09 11.87 3.03
C ASN A 304 24.84 10.76 4.04
N PHE A 305 25.22 10.95 5.31
CA PHE A 305 24.99 9.92 6.34
C PHE A 305 23.51 9.66 6.55
N TYR A 306 22.70 10.72 6.61
CA TYR A 306 21.25 10.59 6.76
C TYR A 306 20.64 9.88 5.55
N TYR A 307 21.04 10.24 4.33
CA TYR A 307 20.55 9.58 3.12
C TYR A 307 21.00 8.12 2.99
N ALA A 308 22.23 7.78 3.39
CA ALA A 308 22.72 6.40 3.37
C ALA A 308 21.87 5.47 4.26
N ILE A 309 21.44 5.96 5.43
CA ILE A 309 20.50 5.22 6.29
C ILE A 309 19.10 5.17 5.67
N THR A 310 18.64 6.23 5.00
CA THR A 310 17.40 6.21 4.23
C THR A 310 17.41 5.14 3.13
N LEU A 311 18.50 5.01 2.37
CA LEU A 311 18.65 3.96 1.37
C LEU A 311 18.63 2.57 2.01
N THR A 312 19.40 2.38 3.09
CA THR A 312 19.47 1.11 3.82
C THR A 312 18.09 0.72 4.38
N PHE A 313 17.34 1.69 4.88
CA PHE A 313 15.98 1.50 5.36
C PHE A 313 15.03 1.07 4.24
N ASN A 314 15.08 1.70 3.06
CA ASN A 314 14.27 1.32 1.91
C ASN A 314 14.63 -0.08 1.37
N VAL A 315 15.92 -0.45 1.38
CA VAL A 315 16.36 -1.82 1.05
C VAL A 315 15.83 -2.82 2.07
N GLY A 316 15.81 -2.47 3.37
CA GLY A 316 15.27 -3.32 4.43
C GLY A 316 13.76 -3.60 4.32
N GLN A 317 13.03 -2.83 3.50
CA GLN A 317 11.60 -3.05 3.24
C GLN A 317 11.32 -4.11 2.16
N VAL A 318 12.34 -4.50 1.37
CA VAL A 318 12.25 -5.46 0.26
C VAL A 318 12.72 -6.84 0.68
#